data_AF-A0A538FKW0-F1
#
_entry.id   AF-A0A538FKW0-F1
#
_cell.length_a   1.000
_cell.length_b   1.000
_cell.length_c   1.000
_cell.angle_alpha   90.00
_cell.angle_beta   90.00
_cell.angle_gamma   90.00
#
_symmetry.space_group_name_H-M   'P 1'
#
loop_
_entity.id
_entity.type
_entity.pdbx_description
1 polymer ?
#
loop_
_entity_poly.entity_id
_entity_poly.type
_entity_poly.pdbx_seq_one_letter_code
_entity_poly.pdbx_strand_id
1 'polypeptide(L)' 'MAVNEDCRHYVMQTVKSGEKLERCRLGANENLPFACPAGCLFYEPRKVSGAGWQIGRPPPADPGGS' A
#
# COMPACT_ATOMS: atom_id res chain seq x y z
N MET A 1 4.30 -12.21 16.67
CA MET A 1 4.34 -12.26 15.20
C MET A 1 4.33 -10.84 14.65
N ALA A 2 4.64 -10.61 13.38
CA ALA A 2 4.67 -9.27 12.76
C ALA A 2 3.56 -9.13 11.71
N VAL A 3 3.29 -7.89 11.29
CA VAL A 3 2.40 -7.60 10.17
C VAL A 3 3.07 -8.00 8.85
N ASN A 4 2.33 -8.63 7.94
CA ASN A 4 2.80 -8.90 6.58
C ASN A 4 2.24 -7.83 5.63
N GLU A 5 3.07 -6.84 5.30
CA GLU A 5 2.67 -5.71 4.46
C GLU A 5 2.50 -6.05 2.96
N ASP A 6 3.00 -7.22 2.56
CA ASP A 6 2.86 -7.78 1.21
C ASP A 6 1.53 -8.51 1.01
N CYS A 7 0.75 -8.73 2.08
CA CYS A 7 -0.58 -9.30 1.97
C CYS A 7 -1.56 -8.28 1.36
N ARG A 8 -2.33 -8.69 0.35
CA ARG A 8 -3.37 -7.88 -0.30
C ARG A 8 -4.48 -7.45 0.66
N HIS A 9 -4.67 -8.18 1.74
CA HIS A 9 -5.71 -7.90 2.73
C HIS A 9 -5.25 -6.93 3.82
N TYR A 10 -3.95 -6.66 3.94
CA TYR A 10 -3.46 -5.63 4.85
C TYR A 10 -3.79 -4.24 4.30
N VAL A 11 -4.35 -3.41 5.16
CA VAL A 11 -4.66 -2.01 4.89
C VAL A 11 -4.00 -1.16 5.96
N MET A 12 -3.29 -0.15 5.52
CA MET A 12 -2.74 0.91 6.33
C MET A 12 -3.28 2.23 5.82
N GLN A 13 -3.92 2.99 6.69
CA GLN A 13 -4.47 4.30 6.36
C GLN A 13 -4.15 5.28 7.48
N THR A 14 -3.66 6.46 7.10
CA THR A 14 -3.61 7.61 7.99
C THR A 14 -4.93 8.37 7.91
N VAL A 15 -5.59 8.59 9.05
CA VAL A 15 -6.83 9.37 9.12
C VAL A 15 -6.55 10.86 9.33
N LYS A 16 -7.58 11.71 9.20
CA LYS A 16 -7.44 13.18 9.30
C LYS A 16 -6.80 13.66 10.61
N SER A 17 -6.99 12.92 11.71
CA SER A 17 -6.37 13.19 13.02
C SER A 17 -4.87 12.91 13.06
N GLY A 18 -4.28 12.34 11.99
CA GLY A 18 -2.89 11.92 11.95
C GLY A 18 -2.63 10.53 12.50
N GLU A 19 -3.66 9.86 13.02
CA GLU A 19 -3.55 8.49 13.53
C GLU A 19 -3.37 7.48 12.40
N LYS A 20 -2.47 6.52 12.61
CA LYS A 20 -2.27 5.37 11.71
C LYS A 20 -3.24 4.26 12.12
N LEU A 21 -4.11 3.85 11.19
CA LEU A 21 -4.99 2.71 11.36
C LEU A 21 -4.48 1.53 10.52
N GLU A 22 -4.40 0.37 11.17
CA GLU A 22 -4.00 -0.90 10.57
C GLU A 22 -5.16 -1.90 10.66
N ARG A 23 -5.43 -2.61 9.57
CA ARG A 23 -6.55 -3.57 9.50
C ARG A 23 -6.26 -4.71 8.52
N CYS A 24 -6.71 -5.93 8.84
CA CYS A 24 -6.91 -6.99 7.84
C CYS A 24 -8.35 -6.96 7.33
N ARG A 25 -8.56 -6.89 6.00
CA ARG A 25 -9.90 -6.87 5.40
C ARG A 25 -10.74 -8.13 5.71
N LEU A 26 -10.07 -9.24 6.01
CA LEU A 26 -10.72 -10.52 6.35
C LEU A 26 -10.83 -10.76 7.86
N GLY A 27 -10.28 -9.87 8.70
CA GLY A 27 -10.29 -10.04 10.15
C GLY A 27 -9.48 -11.23 10.67
N ALA A 28 -8.60 -11.81 9.85
CA ALA A 28 -7.77 -12.97 10.23
C ALA A 28 -6.53 -12.62 11.08
N ASN A 29 -6.36 -11.34 11.45
CA ASN A 29 -5.26 -10.86 12.27
C ASN A 29 -5.51 -11.08 13.77
N GLU A 30 -4.44 -11.05 14.55
CA GLU A 30 -4.51 -10.84 16.00
C GLU A 30 -4.82 -9.35 16.24
N ASN A 31 -5.68 -9.05 17.22
CA ASN A 31 -6.13 -7.67 17.45
C ASN A 31 -5.16 -6.85 18.31
N LEU A 32 -4.54 -7.48 19.32
CA LEU A 32 -3.65 -6.82 20.30
C LEU A 32 -2.54 -7.80 20.72
N PRO A 33 -1.28 -7.60 20.28
CA PRO A 33 -0.84 -6.63 19.28
C PRO A 33 -1.42 -6.93 17.90
N PHE A 34 -1.58 -5.90 17.06
CA PHE A 34 -2.00 -6.10 15.69
C PHE A 34 -0.92 -6.87 14.91
N ALA A 35 -1.19 -8.12 14.53
CA ALA A 35 -0.23 -8.99 13.85
C ALA A 35 -0.91 -10.00 12.92
N CYS A 36 -0.18 -10.44 11.88
CA CYS A 36 -0.61 -11.57 11.08
C CYS A 36 -0.22 -12.89 11.77
N PRO A 37 -1.11 -13.90 11.83
CA PRO A 37 -0.75 -15.21 12.35
C PRO A 37 0.27 -15.90 11.44
N ALA A 38 1.17 -16.67 12.03
CA ALA A 38 2.10 -17.50 11.27
C ALA A 38 1.31 -18.53 10.45
N GLY A 39 1.65 -18.66 9.15
CA GLY A 39 0.96 -19.59 8.26
C GLY A 39 -0.48 -19.18 7.92
N CYS A 40 -0.79 -17.87 7.90
CA CYS A 40 -2.11 -17.36 7.55
C CYS A 40 -2.64 -17.98 6.25
N LEU A 41 -3.72 -18.76 6.35
CA LEU A 41 -4.33 -19.47 5.21
C LEU A 41 -4.94 -18.52 4.17
N PHE A 42 -5.19 -17.26 4.56
CA PHE A 42 -5.74 -16.23 3.69
C PHE A 42 -4.66 -15.31 3.11
N TYR A 43 -3.38 -15.65 3.25
CA TYR A 43 -2.34 -14.85 2.64
C TYR A 43 -2.48 -14.85 1.11
N GLU A 44 -2.72 -13.66 0.56
CA GLU A 44 -2.68 -13.42 -0.88
C GLU A 44 -1.66 -12.31 -1.17
N PRO A 45 -0.64 -12.55 -2.01
CA PRO A 45 0.34 -11.53 -2.33
C PRO A 45 -0.32 -10.36 -3.08
N ARG A 46 -0.07 -9.13 -2.62
CA ARG A 46 -0.50 -7.94 -3.36
C ARG A 46 0.30 -7.82 -4.65
N LYS A 47 -0.37 -7.77 -5.80
CA LYS A 47 0.28 -7.40 -7.06
C LYS A 47 0.51 -5.88 -7.05
N VAL A 48 1.70 -5.44 -6.66
CA VAL A 48 2.16 -4.09 -6.95
C VAL A 48 2.59 -4.03 -8.41
N SER A 49 1.64 -3.86 -9.32
CA SER A 49 2.00 -3.50 -10.69
C SER A 49 2.64 -2.12 -10.67
N GLY A 50 3.96 -2.05 -10.86
CA GLY A 50 4.69 -0.78 -11.01
C GLY A 50 4.32 0.02 -12.28
N ALA A 51 3.29 -0.40 -13.00
CA ALA A 51 2.80 0.25 -14.21
C ALA A 51 1.72 1.27 -13.86
N GLY A 52 2.12 2.53 -13.63
CA GLY A 52 1.15 3.58 -13.35
C GLY A 52 1.63 5.03 -13.26
N TRP A 53 2.93 5.33 -13.36
CA TRP A 53 3.39 6.72 -13.39
C TRP A 53 4.43 6.93 -14.48
N GLN A 54 3.97 7.33 -15.67
CA GLN A 54 4.82 7.99 -16.65
C GLN A 54 4.68 9.50 -16.38
N ILE A 55 5.71 10.12 -15.81
CA ILE A 55 5.81 11.59 -15.79
C ILE A 55 5.87 12.01 -17.25
N GLY A 56 4.79 12.65 -17.74
CA GLY A 56 4.78 13.22 -19.07
C GLY A 56 6.01 14.10 -19.24
N ARG A 57 6.87 13.75 -20.19
CA ARG A 57 8.05 14.55 -20.55
C ARG A 57 7.55 15.98 -20.84
N PRO A 58 8.10 17.02 -20.21
CA PRO A 58 7.71 18.38 -20.57
C PRO A 58 7.97 18.60 -22.06
N PRO A 59 7.08 19.32 -22.78
CA PRO A 59 7.28 19.59 -24.20
C PRO A 59 8.63 20.29 -24.41
N PRO A 60 9.35 19.99 -25.51
CA PRO A 60 10.60 20.68 -25.82
C PRO A 60 10.33 22.19 -25.91
N ALA A 61 11.21 22.99 -25.32
CA ALA A 61 11.11 24.44 -25.40
C ALA A 61 11.26 24.89 -26.87
N ASP A 62 10.33 25.72 -27.34
CA ASP A 62 10.40 26.37 -28.65
C ASP A 62 11.69 27.20 -28.78
N PRO A 63 12.57 26.92 -29.76
CA PRO A 63 13.71 27.78 -30.07
C PRO A 63 13.24 28.88 -31.04
N GLY A 64 12.39 29.79 -30.56
CA GLY A 64 11.79 30.81 -31.40
C GLY A 64 11.36 32.04 -30.63
N GLY A 65 12.33 32.79 -30.11
CA GLY A 65 12.10 34.07 -29.45
C GLY A 65 13.05 35.15 -29.96
N SER A 66 12.48 36.11 -30.68
CA SER A 66 13.02 37.37 -31.25
C SER A 66 13.84 37.26 -32.54
#